data_AF-A0A1N7K0Q8-F1
#
_entry.id   AF-A0A1N7K0Q8-F1
#
_cell.length_a   1.000
_cell.length_b   1.000
_cell.length_c   1.000
_cell.angle_alpha   90.00
_cell.angle_beta   90.00
_cell.angle_gamma   90.00
#
_symmetry.space_group_name_H-M   'P 1'
#
loop_
_entity.id
_entity.type
_entity.pdbx_description
1 polymer ?
#
loop_
_entity_poly.entity_id
_entity_poly.type
_entity_poly.pdbx_seq_one_letter_code
_entity_poly.pdbx_strand_id
1 'polypeptide(L)'
;MRKALIVIQAEQISDAKIEHLDTLIQKHYREHVGSEKLLTLWNTLPKGQAFTDYEDSRSSLITMECPNNFPQESRVAMLTSLERDWRTVTGQNPHQVMLALVEETLFADVFNSNKQRLSPIGRLCLVLKVFSSFVRARLTGSPISFNPNL
;
A
#
# COMPACT_ATOMS: atom_id res chain seq x y z
N MET A 1 -10.99 -11.18 -0.68
CA MET A 1 -9.91 -10.52 -1.43
C MET A 1 -9.05 -9.75 -0.44
N ARG A 2 -7.76 -10.06 -0.39
CA ARG A 2 -6.80 -9.46 0.54
C ARG A 2 -6.38 -8.08 0.05
N LYS A 3 -5.89 -7.22 0.93
CA LYS A 3 -5.59 -5.82 0.59
C LYS A 3 -4.17 -5.46 0.99
N ALA A 4 -3.57 -4.56 0.21
CA ALA A 4 -2.35 -3.85 0.55
C ALA A 4 -2.59 -2.36 0.39
N LEU A 5 -2.25 -1.59 1.42
CA LEU A 5 -2.26 -0.14 1.43
C LEU A 5 -0.83 0.34 1.34
N ILE A 6 -0.51 1.07 0.28
CA ILE A 6 0.82 1.60 0.02
C ILE A 6 0.71 3.11 0.07
N VAL A 7 1.49 3.76 0.93
CA VAL A 7 1.55 5.22 1.03
C VAL A 7 2.92 5.68 0.60
N ILE A 8 2.97 6.60 -0.36
CA ILE A 8 4.19 7.22 -0.86
C ILE A 8 3.97 8.72 -1.03
N GLN A 9 5.05 9.51 -1.08
CA GLN A 9 4.94 10.91 -1.47
C GLN A 9 4.81 11.06 -2.99
N ALA A 10 4.07 12.08 -3.44
CA ALA A 10 3.89 12.43 -4.84
C ALA A 10 5.23 12.67 -5.52
N GLU A 11 5.37 12.11 -6.73
CA GLU A 11 6.57 12.23 -7.59
C GLU A 11 7.85 11.60 -6.99
N GLN A 12 7.77 10.96 -5.82
CA GLN A 12 8.92 10.29 -5.21
C GLN A 12 9.37 9.06 -5.99
N ILE A 13 8.40 8.30 -6.54
CA ILE A 13 8.62 7.08 -7.31
C ILE A 13 7.91 7.26 -8.64
N SER A 14 8.62 6.98 -9.75
CA SER A 14 8.02 7.07 -11.09
C SER A 14 6.97 5.99 -11.33
N ASP A 15 6.01 6.26 -12.21
CA ASP A 15 4.93 5.31 -12.53
C ASP A 15 5.46 3.94 -12.97
N ALA A 16 6.51 3.91 -13.80
CA ALA A 16 7.15 2.67 -14.23
C ALA A 16 7.74 1.85 -13.05
N LYS A 17 8.30 2.54 -12.04
CA LYS A 17 8.77 1.88 -10.82
C LYS A 17 7.60 1.42 -9.96
N ILE A 18 6.51 2.18 -9.88
CA ILE A 18 5.29 1.78 -9.17
C ILE A 18 4.72 0.48 -9.77
N GLU A 19 4.59 0.40 -11.10
CA GLU A 19 4.13 -0.82 -11.79
C GLU A 19 5.03 -2.03 -11.53
N HIS A 20 6.35 -1.81 -11.54
CA HIS A 20 7.31 -2.86 -11.22
C HIS A 20 7.21 -3.32 -9.76
N LEU A 21 7.08 -2.38 -8.82
CA LEU A 21 6.89 -2.67 -7.39
C LEU A 21 5.57 -3.41 -7.14
N ASP A 22 4.50 -3.03 -7.83
CA ASP A 22 3.21 -3.73 -7.75
C ASP A 22 3.36 -5.21 -8.13
N THR A 23 4.07 -5.48 -9.23
CA THR A 23 4.39 -6.84 -9.66
C THR A 23 5.20 -7.61 -8.60
N LEU A 24 6.20 -6.97 -7.98
CA LEU A 24 7.02 -7.58 -6.92
C LEU A 24 6.20 -7.86 -5.67
N ILE A 25 5.33 -6.94 -5.24
CA ILE A 25 4.43 -7.15 -4.10
C ILE A 25 3.55 -8.38 -4.36
N GLN A 26 2.92 -8.47 -5.54
CA GLN A 26 2.06 -9.61 -5.91
C GLN A 26 2.85 -10.92 -5.96
N LYS A 27 4.09 -10.89 -6.47
CA LYS A 27 4.98 -12.06 -6.50
C LYS A 27 5.28 -12.55 -5.09
N HIS A 28 5.84 -11.68 -4.24
CA HIS A 28 6.26 -12.04 -2.87
C HIS A 28 5.07 -12.48 -2.02
N TYR A 29 3.92 -11.82 -2.19
CA TYR A 29 2.70 -12.22 -1.49
C TYR A 29 2.27 -13.65 -1.85
N ARG A 30 2.30 -14.01 -3.14
CA ARG A 30 2.00 -15.39 -3.57
C ARG A 30 3.00 -16.41 -3.05
N GLU A 31 4.27 -16.03 -2.98
CA GLU A 31 5.35 -16.90 -2.55
C GLU A 31 5.32 -17.18 -1.04
N HIS A 32 5.03 -16.15 -0.24
CA HIS A 32 5.17 -16.22 1.22
C HIS A 32 3.85 -16.27 1.99
N VAL A 33 2.75 -15.77 1.44
CA VAL A 33 1.46 -15.64 2.15
C VAL A 33 0.40 -16.58 1.59
N GLY A 34 0.16 -16.55 0.28
CA GLY A 34 -0.79 -17.46 -0.36
C GLY A 34 -1.22 -17.01 -1.75
N SER A 35 -1.88 -17.92 -2.48
CA SER A 35 -2.27 -17.72 -3.88
C SER A 35 -3.48 -16.79 -4.10
N GLU A 36 -4.11 -16.31 -3.02
CA GLU A 36 -5.23 -15.39 -3.11
C GLU A 36 -4.83 -14.07 -3.78
N LYS A 37 -5.75 -13.50 -4.58
CA LYS A 37 -5.52 -12.20 -5.20
C LYS A 37 -5.40 -11.10 -4.15
N LEU A 38 -4.27 -10.40 -4.17
CA LEU A 38 -4.02 -9.20 -3.37
C LEU A 38 -4.46 -7.95 -4.15
N LEU A 39 -5.28 -7.11 -3.54
CA LEU A 39 -5.65 -5.80 -4.05
C LEU A 39 -4.66 -4.75 -3.53
N THR A 40 -3.84 -4.19 -4.40
CA THR A 40 -2.92 -3.09 -4.06
C THR A 40 -3.60 -1.73 -4.26
N LEU A 41 -3.46 -0.87 -3.26
CA LEU A 41 -4.03 0.47 -3.23
C LEU A 41 -2.90 1.47 -2.99
N TRP A 42 -2.53 2.21 -4.03
CA TRP A 42 -1.46 3.21 -3.98
C TRP A 42 -2.03 4.57 -3.61
N ASN A 43 -1.73 5.00 -2.40
CA ASN A 43 -2.12 6.27 -1.83
C ASN A 43 -0.94 7.25 -1.95
N THR A 44 -1.12 8.28 -2.77
CA THR A 44 -0.06 9.26 -3.04
C THR A 44 -0.33 10.55 -2.27
N LEU A 45 0.51 10.84 -1.28
CA LEU A 45 0.43 12.05 -0.48
C LEU A 45 1.08 13.22 -1.22
N PRO A 46 0.44 14.40 -1.31
CA PRO A 46 1.09 15.59 -1.84
C PRO A 46 2.37 15.95 -1.08
N LYS A 47 3.32 16.61 -1.76
CA LYS A 47 4.53 17.16 -1.12
C LYS A 47 4.14 18.12 0.02
N GLY A 48 4.92 18.10 1.11
CA GLY A 48 4.66 18.88 2.32
C GLY A 48 3.52 18.37 3.23
N GLN A 49 2.87 17.25 2.89
CA GLN A 49 1.80 16.64 3.72
C GLN A 49 2.28 15.45 4.55
N ALA A 50 3.59 15.15 4.52
CA ALA A 50 4.20 14.08 5.27
C ALA A 50 5.55 14.56 5.82
N PHE A 51 5.83 14.23 7.08
CA PHE A 51 7.00 14.71 7.81
C PHE A 51 7.65 13.54 8.57
N THR A 52 8.96 13.40 8.49
CA THR A 52 9.73 12.34 9.17
C THR A 52 11.13 12.88 9.43
N ASP A 53 11.72 12.54 10.58
CA ASP A 53 13.08 12.98 10.96
C ASP A 53 13.29 14.51 10.86
N TYR A 54 12.26 15.28 11.21
CA TYR A 54 12.25 16.73 11.16
C TYR A 54 12.36 17.35 9.74
N GLU A 55 12.08 16.56 8.70
CA GLU A 55 12.09 16.99 7.31
C GLU A 55 10.87 16.48 6.53
N ASP A 56 10.68 17.00 5.31
CA ASP A 56 9.69 16.47 4.37
C ASP A 56 9.92 14.96 4.16
N SER A 57 8.89 14.17 4.46
CA SER A 57 9.02 12.73 4.46
C SER A 57 9.20 12.18 3.05
N ARG A 58 10.20 11.29 2.92
CA ARG A 58 10.38 10.40 1.77
C ARG A 58 10.05 8.95 2.15
N SER A 59 9.29 8.75 3.21
CA SER A 59 9.01 7.42 3.73
C SER A 59 7.93 6.73 2.92
N SER A 60 8.17 5.47 2.59
CA SER A 60 7.19 4.57 1.99
C SER A 60 6.61 3.68 3.09
N LEU A 61 5.28 3.64 3.21
CA LEU A 61 4.58 2.78 4.16
C LEU A 61 3.79 1.72 3.39
N ILE A 62 4.11 0.45 3.59
CA ILE A 62 3.43 -0.67 2.93
C ILE A 62 2.79 -1.52 4.03
N THR A 63 1.46 -1.54 4.08
CA THR A 63 0.71 -2.40 5.00
C THR A 63 -0.10 -3.41 4.22
N MET A 64 0.15 -4.70 4.44
CA MET A 64 -0.49 -5.81 3.75
C MET A 64 -1.32 -6.65 4.73
N GLU A 65 -2.44 -7.16 4.25
CA GLU A 65 -3.34 -8.07 4.97
C GLU A 65 -2.85 -9.52 4.85
N CYS A 66 -2.82 -10.28 5.95
CA CYS A 66 -2.59 -11.74 5.94
C CYS A 66 -3.68 -12.49 6.74
N PRO A 67 -3.81 -13.82 6.60
CA PRO A 67 -4.73 -14.61 7.43
C PRO A 67 -4.46 -14.45 8.93
N ASN A 68 -5.47 -14.67 9.78
CA ASN A 68 -5.24 -14.71 11.23
C ASN A 68 -4.29 -15.85 11.62
N ASN A 69 -3.57 -15.68 12.74
CA ASN A 69 -2.57 -16.62 13.24
C ASN A 69 -1.44 -16.90 12.22
N PHE A 70 -1.04 -15.89 11.45
CA PHE A 70 -0.06 -16.06 10.39
C PHE A 70 1.33 -16.39 10.98
N PRO A 71 2.03 -17.44 10.49
CA PRO A 71 3.32 -17.84 11.04
C PRO A 71 4.35 -16.70 11.01
N GLN A 72 5.03 -16.48 12.13
CA GLN A 72 6.01 -15.41 12.26
C GLN A 72 7.20 -15.58 11.29
N GLU A 73 7.65 -16.81 11.04
CA GLU A 73 8.73 -17.07 10.10
C GLU A 73 8.35 -16.66 8.66
N SER A 74 7.17 -17.06 8.19
CA SER A 74 6.63 -16.65 6.90
C SER A 74 6.43 -15.13 6.81
N ARG A 75 6.03 -14.49 7.93
CA ARG A 75 5.93 -13.03 8.04
C ARG A 75 7.28 -12.37 7.81
N VAL A 76 8.32 -12.82 8.51
CA VAL A 76 9.67 -12.27 8.37
C VAL A 76 10.21 -12.50 6.96
N ALA A 77 10.00 -13.68 6.37
CA ALA A 77 10.43 -13.99 5.01
C ALA A 77 9.79 -13.03 3.99
N MET A 78 8.46 -12.84 4.06
CA MET A 78 7.74 -11.90 3.22
C MET A 78 8.30 -10.47 3.31
N LEU A 79 8.43 -9.96 4.55
CA LEU A 79 8.86 -8.57 4.77
C LEU A 79 10.31 -8.36 4.35
N THR A 80 11.19 -9.33 4.60
CA THR A 80 12.61 -9.25 4.22
C THR A 80 12.79 -9.29 2.69
N SER A 81 12.10 -10.21 2.01
CA SER A 81 12.16 -10.30 0.54
C SER A 81 11.66 -9.03 -0.13
N LEU A 82 10.54 -8.48 0.37
CA LEU A 82 9.97 -7.26 -0.18
C LEU A 82 10.84 -6.03 0.11
N GLU A 83 11.40 -5.88 1.31
CA GLU A 83 12.28 -4.74 1.67
C GLU A 83 13.46 -4.64 0.72
N ARG A 84 14.14 -5.77 0.50
CA ARG A 84 15.33 -5.84 -0.35
C ARG A 84 15.02 -5.40 -1.77
N ASP A 85 13.98 -5.98 -2.36
CA ASP A 85 13.63 -5.71 -3.76
C ASP A 85 13.06 -4.29 -3.90
N TRP A 86 12.27 -3.83 -2.93
CA TRP A 86 11.76 -2.46 -2.89
C TRP A 86 12.90 -1.44 -2.93
N ARG A 87 13.91 -1.62 -2.09
CA ARG A 87 15.07 -0.71 -2.06
C ARG A 87 15.93 -0.82 -3.30
N THR A 88 16.06 -2.00 -3.87
CA THR A 88 16.79 -2.17 -5.14
C THR A 88 16.15 -1.33 -6.26
N VAL A 89 14.81 -1.28 -6.31
CA VAL A 89 14.06 -0.52 -7.32
C VAL A 89 14.05 0.98 -7.03
N THR A 90 13.84 1.35 -5.77
CA THR A 90 13.61 2.75 -5.36
C THR A 90 14.89 3.51 -5.01
N GLY A 91 15.94 2.82 -4.55
CA GLY A 91 17.12 3.42 -3.96
C GLY A 91 16.90 4.00 -2.56
N GLN A 92 15.74 3.76 -1.94
CA GLN A 92 15.44 4.30 -0.61
C GLN A 92 16.35 3.74 0.48
N ASN A 93 16.60 4.57 1.50
CA ASN A 93 17.26 4.15 2.72
C ASN A 93 16.35 3.17 3.50
N PRO A 94 16.89 2.16 4.20
CA PRO A 94 16.08 1.21 4.97
C PRO A 94 15.23 1.89 6.05
N HIS A 95 15.68 3.02 6.61
CA HIS A 95 14.92 3.79 7.60
C HIS A 95 13.76 4.58 6.98
N GLN A 96 13.65 4.64 5.65
CA GLN A 96 12.57 5.29 4.91
C GLN A 96 11.53 4.29 4.38
N VAL A 97 11.62 3.02 4.75
CA VAL A 97 10.67 1.99 4.32
C VAL A 97 10.10 1.29 5.55
N MET A 98 8.80 1.44 5.76
CA MET A 98 8.08 0.70 6.80
C MET A 98 7.20 -0.35 6.13
N LEU A 99 7.41 -1.61 6.49
CA LEU A 99 6.61 -2.73 6.02
C LEU A 99 5.84 -3.34 7.18
N ALA A 100 4.57 -3.65 6.96
CA ALA A 100 3.73 -4.37 7.92
C ALA A 100 2.91 -5.45 7.20
N LEU A 101 2.87 -6.64 7.79
CA LEU A 101 1.99 -7.72 7.38
C LEU A 101 1.07 -8.07 8.56
N VAL A 102 -0.17 -7.62 8.45
CA VAL A 102 -1.13 -7.48 9.54
C VAL A 102 -2.27 -8.48 9.33
N GLU A 103 -2.68 -9.13 10.40
CA GLU A 103 -3.77 -10.11 10.37
C GLU A 103 -5.10 -9.45 9.98
N GLU A 104 -5.93 -10.21 9.27
CA GLU A 104 -7.13 -9.72 8.61
C GLU A 104 -8.12 -9.01 9.52
N THR A 105 -8.24 -9.45 10.77
CA THR A 105 -9.12 -8.85 11.79
C THR A 105 -8.63 -7.45 12.16
N LEU A 106 -7.35 -7.33 12.52
CA LEU A 106 -6.71 -6.05 12.83
C LEU A 106 -6.67 -5.11 11.62
N PHE A 107 -6.41 -5.65 10.42
CA PHE A 107 -6.43 -4.86 9.20
C PHE A 107 -7.83 -4.28 8.93
N ALA A 108 -8.88 -5.08 9.14
CA ALA A 108 -10.26 -4.63 9.01
C ALA A 108 -10.59 -3.50 9.99
N ASP A 109 -10.11 -3.60 11.24
CA ASP A 109 -10.32 -2.56 12.25
C ASP A 109 -9.64 -1.25 11.88
N VAL A 110 -8.40 -1.30 11.38
CA VAL A 110 -7.68 -0.12 10.87
C VAL A 110 -8.45 0.50 9.71
N PHE A 111 -8.91 -0.31 8.76
CA PHE A 111 -9.64 0.18 7.59
C PHE A 111 -11.01 0.78 7.97
N ASN A 112 -11.74 0.13 8.87
CA ASN A 112 -13.06 0.57 9.33
C ASN A 112 -12.97 1.83 10.20
N SER A 113 -11.96 1.93 11.06
CA SER A 113 -11.71 3.13 11.88
C SER A 113 -11.46 4.36 11.00
N ASN A 114 -10.75 4.19 9.88
CA ASN A 114 -10.55 5.28 8.91
C ASN A 114 -11.86 5.69 8.23
N LYS A 115 -12.74 4.74 7.89
CA LYS A 115 -14.08 5.06 7.34
C LYS A 115 -14.96 5.81 8.34
N GLN A 116 -14.91 5.44 9.62
CA GLN A 116 -15.75 6.05 10.64
C GLN A 116 -15.46 7.54 10.84
N ARG A 117 -14.20 7.97 10.63
CA ARG A 117 -13.75 9.37 10.72
C ARG A 117 -14.25 10.26 9.58
N LEU A 118 -14.71 9.68 8.47
CA LEU A 118 -15.26 10.43 7.34
C LEU A 118 -16.74 10.74 7.58
N SER A 119 -17.14 11.98 7.26
CA SER A 119 -18.56 12.35 7.20
C SER A 119 -19.28 11.49 6.15
N PRO A 120 -20.60 11.28 6.26
CA PRO A 120 -21.35 10.45 5.30
C PRO A 120 -21.14 10.87 3.83
N ILE A 121 -21.04 12.18 3.58
CA ILE A 121 -20.76 12.75 2.25
C ILE A 121 -19.31 12.43 1.83
N GLY A 122 -18.34 12.60 2.74
CA GLY A 122 -16.95 12.24 2.48
C GLY A 122 -16.76 10.76 2.17
N ARG A 123 -17.56 9.87 2.80
CA ARG A 123 -17.57 8.43 2.49
C ARG A 123 -18.05 8.16 1.07
N LEU A 124 -19.12 8.82 0.62
CA LEU A 124 -19.63 8.66 -0.75
C LEU A 124 -18.61 9.15 -1.78
N CYS A 125 -18.00 10.32 -1.56
CA CYS A 125 -16.95 10.85 -2.43
C CYS A 125 -15.73 9.93 -2.49
N LEU A 126 -15.29 9.36 -1.35
CA LEU A 126 -14.21 8.40 -1.33
C LEU A 126 -14.55 7.14 -2.15
N VAL A 127 -15.76 6.59 -1.97
CA VAL A 127 -16.22 5.42 -2.73
C VAL A 127 -16.24 5.71 -4.23
N LEU A 128 -16.75 6.87 -4.65
CA LEU A 128 -16.75 7.29 -6.05
C LEU A 128 -15.34 7.44 -6.62
N LYS A 129 -14.42 8.06 -5.87
CA LYS A 129 -13.01 8.19 -6.29
C LYS A 129 -12.36 6.81 -6.45
N VAL A 130 -12.49 5.92 -5.47
CA VAL A 130 -11.96 4.55 -5.55
C VAL A 130 -12.56 3.79 -6.73
N PHE A 131 -13.87 3.91 -6.96
CA PHE A 131 -14.55 3.26 -8.08
C PHE A 131 -14.04 3.79 -9.44
N SER A 132 -13.87 5.11 -9.57
CA SER A 132 -13.33 5.73 -10.78
C SER A 132 -11.88 5.29 -11.05
N SER A 133 -11.06 5.19 -10.01
CA SER A 133 -9.69 4.67 -10.10
C SER A 133 -9.68 3.19 -10.48
N PHE A 134 -10.62 2.39 -9.98
CA PHE A 134 -10.78 0.98 -10.35
C PHE A 134 -11.12 0.82 -11.84
N VAL A 135 -12.06 1.61 -12.35
CA VAL A 135 -12.43 1.61 -13.78
C VAL A 135 -11.24 2.02 -14.63
N ARG A 136 -10.52 3.08 -14.24
CA ARG A 136 -9.32 3.54 -14.94
C ARG A 136 -8.23 2.47 -14.97
N ALA A 137 -7.90 1.88 -13.82
CA ALA A 137 -6.93 0.80 -13.69
C ALA A 137 -7.29 -0.41 -14.58
N ARG A 138 -8.57 -0.77 -14.65
CA ARG A 138 -9.05 -1.86 -15.51
C ARG A 138 -8.92 -1.56 -17.01
N LEU A 139 -9.04 -0.29 -17.41
CA LEU A 139 -8.90 0.14 -18.80
C LEU A 139 -7.43 0.33 -19.23
N THR A 140 -6.57 0.77 -18.32
CA THR A 140 -5.16 1.09 -18.64
C THR A 140 -4.18 -0.01 -18.27
N GLY A 141 -4.60 -1.03 -17.50
CA GLY A 141 -3.71 -2.05 -16.95
C GLY A 141 -2.83 -1.56 -15.80
N SER A 142 -2.99 -0.29 -15.39
CA SER A 142 -2.22 0.33 -14.33
C SER A 142 -2.76 -0.03 -12.93
N PRO A 143 -1.95 0.02 -11.86
CA PRO A 143 -2.41 -0.17 -10.50
C PRO A 143 -3.47 0.86 -10.07
N ILE A 144 -4.29 0.50 -9.07
CA ILE A 144 -5.29 1.43 -8.52
C ILE A 144 -4.56 2.46 -7.65
N SER A 145 -4.56 3.71 -8.10
CA SER A 145 -4.01 4.85 -7.36
C SER A 145 -5.11 5.86 -7.02
N PHE A 146 -5.04 6.47 -5.84
CA PHE A 146 -5.90 7.59 -5.46
C PHE A 146 -5.17 8.57 -4.53
N ASN A 147 -5.56 9.85 -4.59
CA ASN A 147 -5.15 10.87 -3.64
C ASN A 147 -6.21 10.99 -2.54
N PRO A 148 -5.82 11.02 -1.25
CA PRO A 148 -6.77 10.96 -0.14
C PRO A 148 -7.44 12.32 0.15
N ASN A 149 -6.95 13.42 -0.43
CA ASN A 149 -7.65 14.70 -0.35
C ASN A 149 -8.98 14.57 -1.08
N LEU A 150 -10.07 14.81 -0.34
CA LEU A 150 -11.44 14.85 -0.86
C LEU A 150 -11.66 16.11 -1.69
#